data_AF-U3TQ71-F1
#
_entry.id   AF-U3TQ71-F1
#
_cell.length_a   1.000
_cell.length_b   1.000
_cell.length_c   1.000
_cell.angle_alpha   90.00
_cell.angle_beta   90.00
_cell.angle_gamma   90.00
#
_symmetry.space_group_name_H-M   'P 1'
#
loop_
_entity.id
_entity.type
_entity.pdbx_description
1 polymer ?
#
loop_
_entity_poly.entity_id
_entity_poly.type
_entity_poly.pdbx_seq_one_letter_code
_entity_poly.pdbx_strand_id
1 'polypeptide(L)'
;MSGIKFTTGTVSAVDEKTVRVRVRLPELDNLRTAWLEVLQRNTQNNKDYWLPDIGEQVKLLLDPYGDDGVVLGAVYSQVDRPAIASRDKRRVDFADGTFVEYDRKNHAMAIGGEIQTLILTTQGNVHIQTQNATVKASKQLTLDSPDTLTTGNLTVQKQLTYLGGMSGSGGKGAAATINGDIKASGDIQAGNVSLENHQHSNGHDSKPTGKPI
;
A
#
# COMPACT_ATOMS: atom_id res chain seq x y z
N MET A 1 -19.98 -32.63 -39.97
CA MET A 1 -18.88 -31.84 -39.36
C MET A 1 -18.80 -32.25 -37.92
N SER A 2 -17.71 -32.89 -37.49
CA SER A 2 -17.51 -33.15 -36.06
C SER A 2 -17.30 -31.80 -35.39
N GLY A 3 -18.15 -31.50 -34.41
CA GLY A 3 -18.16 -30.20 -33.73
C GLY A 3 -17.02 -30.07 -32.72
N ILE A 4 -16.71 -28.82 -32.38
CA ILE A 4 -15.89 -28.47 -31.20
C ILE A 4 -16.48 -29.15 -29.96
N LYS A 5 -15.64 -29.75 -29.13
CA LYS A 5 -16.04 -30.39 -27.87
C LYS A 5 -15.91 -29.40 -26.72
N PHE A 6 -17.01 -29.08 -26.07
CA PHE A 6 -17.02 -28.38 -24.79
C PHE A 6 -16.99 -29.42 -23.66
N THR A 7 -15.97 -29.38 -22.80
CA THR A 7 -15.82 -30.34 -21.70
C THR A 7 -15.24 -29.69 -20.44
N THR A 8 -15.18 -30.47 -19.36
CA THR A 8 -14.65 -30.08 -18.05
C THR A 8 -13.49 -30.99 -17.70
N GLY A 9 -12.46 -30.43 -17.08
CA GLY A 9 -11.37 -31.23 -16.56
C GLY A 9 -10.66 -30.53 -15.42
N THR A 10 -9.59 -31.15 -14.95
CA THR A 10 -8.80 -30.65 -13.82
C THR A 10 -7.37 -30.39 -14.26
N VAL A 11 -6.80 -29.22 -13.92
CA VAL A 11 -5.41 -28.88 -14.26
C VAL A 11 -4.44 -29.86 -13.60
N SER A 12 -3.51 -30.38 -14.41
CA SER A 12 -2.57 -31.44 -14.03
C SER A 12 -1.10 -31.05 -14.18
N ALA A 13 -0.83 -29.95 -14.89
CA ALA A 13 0.46 -29.26 -14.91
C ALA A 13 0.28 -27.86 -15.48
N VAL A 14 1.19 -26.98 -15.10
CA VAL A 14 1.26 -25.58 -15.52
C VAL A 14 2.66 -25.33 -16.08
N ASP A 15 2.74 -24.56 -17.16
CA ASP A 15 3.98 -24.00 -17.69
C ASP A 15 3.82 -22.48 -17.75
N GLU A 16 4.40 -21.80 -16.76
CA GLU A 16 4.29 -20.36 -16.60
C GLU A 16 5.03 -19.59 -17.70
N LYS A 17 6.03 -20.20 -18.33
CA LYS A 17 6.85 -19.55 -19.37
C LYS A 17 6.08 -19.41 -20.68
N THR A 18 5.26 -20.40 -20.99
CA THR A 18 4.45 -20.42 -22.22
C THR A 18 2.99 -20.06 -21.97
N VAL A 19 2.59 -19.89 -20.70
CA VAL A 19 1.21 -19.59 -20.27
C VAL A 19 0.25 -20.69 -20.74
N ARG A 20 0.68 -21.95 -20.55
CA ARG A 20 -0.05 -23.15 -20.97
C ARG A 20 -0.29 -24.08 -19.80
N VAL A 21 -1.32 -24.90 -19.92
CA VAL A 21 -1.65 -25.94 -18.94
C VAL A 21 -1.92 -27.28 -19.61
N ARG A 22 -1.78 -28.36 -18.85
CA ARG A 22 -2.28 -29.69 -19.22
C ARG A 22 -3.44 -30.05 -18.33
N VAL A 23 -4.51 -30.59 -18.89
CA VAL A 23 -5.73 -30.92 -18.15
C VAL A 23 -5.98 -32.43 -18.19
N ARG A 24 -6.50 -32.98 -17.09
CA ARG A 24 -7.04 -34.35 -17.02
C ARG A 24 -8.51 -34.32 -17.36
N LEU A 25 -8.93 -35.18 -18.27
CA LEU A 25 -10.31 -35.31 -18.75
C LEU A 25 -10.88 -36.65 -18.27
N PRO A 26 -11.63 -36.69 -17.14
CA PRO A 26 -12.15 -37.94 -16.60
C PRO A 26 -13.06 -38.71 -17.57
N GLU A 27 -13.83 -37.98 -18.37
CA GLU A 27 -14.76 -38.54 -19.36
C GLU A 27 -14.06 -39.22 -20.55
N LEU A 28 -12.75 -38.99 -20.73
CA LEU A 28 -11.92 -39.60 -21.77
C LEU A 28 -10.87 -40.51 -21.14
N ASP A 29 -11.30 -41.40 -20.24
CA ASP A 29 -10.41 -42.35 -19.54
C ASP A 29 -9.22 -41.66 -18.84
N ASN A 30 -9.49 -40.53 -18.18
CA ASN A 30 -8.48 -39.68 -17.54
C ASN A 30 -7.34 -39.23 -18.48
N LEU A 31 -7.62 -39.10 -19.78
CA LEU A 31 -6.69 -38.57 -20.78
C LEU A 31 -6.08 -37.26 -20.26
N ARG A 32 -4.76 -37.14 -20.45
CA ARG A 32 -4.04 -35.90 -20.20
C ARG A 32 -3.82 -35.19 -21.52
N THR A 33 -4.36 -33.98 -21.65
CA THR A 33 -4.25 -33.19 -22.88
C THR A 33 -2.80 -32.88 -23.25
N ALA A 34 -2.59 -32.39 -24.48
CA ALA A 34 -1.42 -31.61 -24.83
C ALA A 34 -1.34 -30.30 -24.01
N TRP A 35 -0.31 -29.50 -24.23
CA TRP A 35 -0.21 -28.16 -23.65
C TRP A 35 -1.20 -27.22 -24.34
N LEU A 36 -2.25 -26.84 -23.62
CA LEU A 36 -3.31 -25.98 -24.12
C LEU A 36 -3.08 -24.54 -23.64
N GLU A 37 -3.47 -23.59 -24.48
CA GLU A 37 -3.44 -22.17 -24.16
C GLU A 37 -4.53 -21.84 -23.13
N VAL A 38 -4.23 -20.89 -22.23
CA VAL A 38 -5.21 -20.35 -21.28
C VAL A 38 -5.73 -19.02 -21.82
N LEU A 39 -7.05 -18.88 -21.89
CA LEU A 39 -7.70 -17.65 -22.32
C LEU A 39 -7.36 -16.49 -21.36
N GLN A 40 -6.64 -15.49 -21.89
CA GLN A 40 -6.28 -14.27 -21.17
C GLN A 40 -7.20 -13.10 -21.56
N ARG A 41 -7.41 -12.14 -20.66
CA ARG A 41 -8.25 -10.96 -20.98
C ARG A 41 -7.62 -10.05 -22.03
N ASN A 42 -6.30 -9.87 -21.97
CA ASN A 42 -5.50 -9.09 -22.91
C ASN A 42 -4.06 -9.64 -22.96
N THR A 43 -3.41 -9.64 -24.13
CA THR A 43 -2.06 -10.25 -24.32
C THR A 43 -1.05 -9.39 -25.09
N GLN A 44 -1.46 -8.24 -25.64
CA GLN A 44 -0.61 -7.38 -26.47
C GLN A 44 -0.07 -6.18 -25.68
N ASN A 45 -0.43 -4.94 -26.03
CA ASN A 45 0.04 -3.73 -25.34
C ASN A 45 -0.45 -3.69 -23.89
N ASN A 46 -1.69 -4.16 -23.66
CA ASN A 46 -2.20 -4.50 -22.34
C ASN A 46 -2.04 -6.00 -22.13
N LYS A 47 -1.51 -6.41 -20.98
CA LYS A 47 -1.38 -7.82 -20.58
C LYS A 47 -2.03 -8.02 -19.21
N ASP A 48 -2.92 -9.00 -19.12
CA ASP A 48 -3.47 -9.50 -17.85
C ASP A 48 -2.99 -10.94 -17.70
N TYR A 49 -2.31 -11.25 -16.60
CA TYR A 49 -1.65 -12.55 -16.39
C TYR A 49 -2.24 -13.25 -15.18
N TRP A 50 -2.70 -14.47 -15.40
CA TRP A 50 -3.03 -15.45 -14.38
C TRP A 50 -3.03 -16.85 -15.00
N LEU A 51 -2.78 -17.86 -14.17
CA LEU A 51 -2.90 -19.27 -14.53
C LEU A 51 -3.75 -19.97 -13.46
N PRO A 52 -4.62 -20.92 -13.84
CA PRO A 52 -5.30 -21.77 -12.87
C PRO A 52 -4.30 -22.65 -12.12
N ASP A 53 -4.62 -22.99 -10.87
CA ASP A 53 -3.77 -23.83 -10.03
C ASP A 53 -3.85 -25.30 -10.43
N ILE A 54 -2.80 -26.08 -10.09
CA ILE A 54 -2.85 -27.54 -10.22
C ILE A 54 -3.96 -28.08 -9.32
N GLY A 55 -4.85 -28.89 -9.89
CA GLY A 55 -6.04 -29.40 -9.19
C GLY A 55 -7.30 -28.57 -9.41
N GLU A 56 -7.21 -27.40 -10.04
CA GLU A 56 -8.37 -26.54 -10.29
C GLU A 56 -9.22 -27.07 -11.45
N GLN A 57 -10.54 -27.02 -11.28
CA GLN A 57 -11.51 -27.42 -12.31
C GLN A 57 -11.69 -26.32 -13.36
N VAL A 58 -11.48 -26.67 -14.63
CA VAL A 58 -11.56 -25.73 -15.76
C VAL A 58 -12.50 -26.22 -16.86
N LYS A 59 -13.02 -25.27 -17.65
CA LYS A 59 -13.78 -25.53 -18.88
C LYS A 59 -12.88 -25.37 -20.09
N LEU A 60 -13.06 -26.26 -21.08
CA LEU A 60 -12.25 -26.31 -22.27
C LEU A 60 -13.10 -26.34 -23.53
N LEU A 61 -12.58 -25.74 -24.60
CA LEU A 61 -13.00 -26.02 -25.97
C LEU A 61 -11.88 -26.79 -26.64
N LEU A 62 -12.19 -28.02 -27.04
CA LEU A 62 -11.28 -28.90 -27.75
C LEU A 62 -11.73 -29.06 -29.19
N ASP A 63 -10.77 -29.28 -30.07
CA ASP A 63 -11.07 -29.78 -31.40
C ASP A 63 -11.75 -31.16 -31.33
N PRO A 64 -12.30 -31.67 -32.45
CA PRO A 64 -13.01 -32.94 -32.43
C PRO A 64 -12.16 -34.14 -31.98
N TYR A 65 -10.85 -34.08 -32.19
CA TYR A 65 -9.90 -35.15 -31.89
C TYR A 65 -9.37 -35.08 -30.45
N GLY A 66 -9.48 -33.92 -29.79
CA GLY A 66 -8.98 -33.67 -28.45
C GLY A 66 -7.48 -33.35 -28.38
N ASP A 67 -6.85 -33.09 -29.53
CA ASP A 67 -5.41 -32.88 -29.66
C ASP A 67 -5.03 -31.40 -29.48
N ASP A 68 -5.95 -30.49 -29.82
CA ASP A 68 -5.77 -29.04 -29.71
C ASP A 68 -7.00 -28.37 -29.07
N GLY A 69 -6.80 -27.17 -28.52
CA GLY A 69 -7.86 -26.43 -27.87
C GLY A 69 -7.40 -25.33 -26.93
N VAL A 70 -8.36 -24.76 -26.22
CA VAL A 70 -8.16 -23.64 -25.31
C VAL A 70 -8.88 -23.88 -23.98
N VAL A 71 -8.21 -23.52 -22.89
CA VAL A 71 -8.80 -23.47 -21.56
C VAL A 71 -9.49 -22.11 -21.40
N LEU A 72 -10.80 -22.12 -21.23
CA LEU A 72 -11.61 -20.90 -21.10
C LEU A 72 -11.46 -20.24 -19.73
N GLY A 73 -11.12 -21.03 -18.71
CA GLY A 73 -10.96 -20.60 -17.33
C GLY A 73 -11.58 -21.58 -16.33
N ALA A 74 -11.45 -21.25 -15.06
CA ALA A 74 -12.02 -22.01 -13.96
C ALA A 74 -13.50 -21.70 -13.74
N VAL A 75 -14.22 -22.68 -13.18
CA VAL A 75 -15.61 -22.48 -12.72
C VAL A 75 -15.77 -23.09 -11.34
N TYR A 76 -16.48 -22.38 -10.46
CA TYR A 76 -16.81 -22.90 -9.13
C TYR A 76 -17.55 -24.23 -9.21
N SER A 77 -17.27 -25.09 -8.23
CA SER A 77 -17.83 -26.43 -8.11
C SER A 77 -18.45 -26.62 -6.72
N GLN A 78 -18.96 -27.82 -6.45
CA GLN A 78 -19.43 -28.15 -5.09
C GLN A 78 -18.29 -28.24 -4.08
N VAL A 79 -17.07 -28.49 -4.57
CA VAL A 79 -15.82 -28.53 -3.79
C VAL A 79 -15.24 -27.12 -3.67
N ASP A 80 -15.00 -26.45 -4.80
CA ASP A 80 -14.45 -25.10 -4.87
C ASP A 80 -15.58 -24.08 -4.94
N ARG A 81 -16.00 -23.61 -3.77
CA ARG A 81 -17.13 -22.69 -3.64
C ARG A 81 -16.66 -21.23 -3.71
N PRO A 82 -17.51 -20.30 -4.18
CA PRO A 82 -17.18 -18.88 -4.14
C PRO A 82 -16.94 -18.42 -2.70
N ALA A 83 -15.82 -17.71 -2.49
CA ALA A 83 -15.49 -17.10 -1.20
C ALA A 83 -16.49 -16.00 -0.80
N ILE A 84 -17.15 -15.39 -1.78
CA ILE A 84 -18.12 -14.30 -1.58
C ILE A 84 -19.39 -14.54 -2.39
N ALA A 85 -20.54 -14.38 -1.73
CA ALA A 85 -21.87 -14.46 -2.33
C ALA A 85 -22.55 -13.08 -2.38
N SER A 86 -21.94 -12.10 -3.05
CA SER A 86 -22.49 -10.75 -3.22
C SER A 86 -22.31 -10.24 -4.64
N ARG A 87 -23.41 -9.82 -5.27
CA ARG A 87 -23.39 -9.18 -6.60
C ARG A 87 -22.80 -7.77 -6.60
N ASP A 88 -22.61 -7.18 -5.41
CA ASP A 88 -22.08 -5.82 -5.25
C ASP A 88 -20.56 -5.79 -5.03
N LYS A 89 -19.94 -6.96 -4.89
CA LYS A 89 -18.50 -7.10 -4.66
C LYS A 89 -17.79 -7.63 -5.90
N ARG A 90 -16.67 -7.01 -6.23
CA ARG A 90 -15.64 -7.58 -7.13
C ARG A 90 -14.39 -7.80 -6.30
N ARG A 91 -13.88 -9.03 -6.27
CA ARG A 91 -12.74 -9.41 -5.45
C ARG A 91 -11.79 -10.35 -6.17
N VAL A 92 -10.52 -10.27 -5.83
CA VAL A 92 -9.48 -11.28 -6.10
C VAL A 92 -8.94 -11.74 -4.76
N ASP A 93 -8.92 -13.05 -4.54
CA ASP A 93 -8.34 -13.72 -3.37
C ASP A 93 -7.06 -14.45 -3.80
N PHE A 94 -6.02 -14.35 -2.98
CA PHE A 94 -4.75 -15.04 -3.16
C PHE A 94 -4.61 -16.18 -2.15
N ALA A 95 -3.81 -17.20 -2.46
CA ALA A 95 -3.68 -18.41 -1.64
C ALA A 95 -3.12 -18.16 -0.23
N ASP A 96 -2.40 -17.04 -0.03
CA ASP A 96 -1.90 -16.60 1.28
C ASP A 96 -2.99 -15.90 2.12
N GLY A 97 -4.19 -15.70 1.60
CA GLY A 97 -5.28 -14.96 2.25
C GLY A 97 -5.25 -13.45 1.98
N THR A 98 -4.30 -12.95 1.18
CA THR A 98 -4.32 -11.59 0.65
C THR A 98 -5.53 -11.41 -0.26
N PHE A 99 -6.07 -10.18 -0.32
CA PHE A 99 -7.16 -9.86 -1.23
C PHE A 99 -7.16 -8.42 -1.73
N VAL A 100 -7.85 -8.20 -2.84
CA VAL A 100 -8.23 -6.87 -3.36
C VAL A 100 -9.74 -6.89 -3.65
N GLU A 101 -10.52 -6.04 -2.99
CA GLU A 101 -11.98 -6.00 -3.09
C GLU A 101 -12.50 -4.58 -3.34
N TYR A 102 -13.51 -4.47 -4.21
CA TYR A 102 -14.37 -3.30 -4.33
C TYR A 102 -15.83 -3.68 -4.08
N ASP A 103 -16.47 -3.01 -3.11
CA ASP A 103 -17.89 -3.12 -2.76
C ASP A 103 -18.63 -1.85 -3.22
N ARG A 104 -19.42 -1.99 -4.29
CA ARG A 104 -20.15 -0.87 -4.88
C ARG A 104 -21.37 -0.43 -4.07
N LYS A 105 -21.90 -1.28 -3.18
CA LYS A 105 -23.05 -0.95 -2.34
C LYS A 105 -22.63 -0.02 -1.20
N ASN A 106 -21.45 -0.30 -0.62
CA ASN A 106 -20.89 0.49 0.46
C ASN A 106 -19.90 1.57 -0.03
N HIS A 107 -19.66 1.62 -1.35
CA HIS A 107 -18.67 2.52 -1.98
C HIS A 107 -17.26 2.37 -1.37
N ALA A 108 -16.84 1.13 -1.10
CA ALA A 108 -15.63 0.83 -0.35
C ALA A 108 -14.64 -0.02 -1.15
N MET A 109 -13.35 0.33 -1.08
CA MET A 109 -12.25 -0.50 -1.55
C MET A 109 -11.45 -1.02 -0.35
N ALA A 110 -11.02 -2.28 -0.40
CA ALA A 110 -10.18 -2.88 0.61
C ALA A 110 -9.07 -3.73 -0.01
N ILE A 111 -7.86 -3.55 0.52
CA ILE A 111 -6.69 -4.40 0.27
C ILE A 111 -6.20 -4.85 1.64
N GLY A 112 -6.07 -6.15 1.86
CA GLY A 112 -5.74 -6.69 3.19
C GLY A 112 -5.46 -8.19 3.17
N GLY A 113 -5.46 -8.81 4.35
CA GLY A 113 -5.07 -10.20 4.57
C GLY A 113 -3.63 -10.29 5.05
N GLU A 114 -2.89 -11.30 4.58
CA GLU A 114 -1.48 -11.55 4.93
C GLU A 114 -0.48 -10.71 4.12
N ILE A 115 -0.95 -9.69 3.39
CA ILE A 115 -0.11 -8.79 2.58
C ILE A 115 0.96 -8.12 3.45
N GLN A 116 2.23 -8.34 3.11
CA GLN A 116 3.37 -7.81 3.87
C GLN A 116 3.89 -6.48 3.35
N THR A 117 3.80 -6.26 2.03
CA THR A 117 4.43 -5.12 1.36
C THR A 117 3.47 -4.52 0.33
N LEU A 118 3.24 -3.21 0.42
CA LEU A 118 2.54 -2.42 -0.59
C LEU A 118 3.47 -1.30 -1.08
N ILE A 119 3.85 -1.32 -2.36
CA ILE A 119 4.73 -0.33 -2.98
C ILE A 119 3.92 0.48 -4.00
N LEU A 120 3.97 1.81 -3.87
CA LEU A 120 3.37 2.76 -4.81
C LEU A 120 4.48 3.62 -5.42
N THR A 121 4.86 3.34 -6.66
CA THR A 121 5.93 4.07 -7.37
C THR A 121 5.34 4.90 -8.51
N THR A 122 5.60 6.21 -8.50
CA THR A 122 5.12 7.15 -9.53
C THR A 122 6.22 8.10 -9.95
N GLN A 123 6.24 8.54 -11.21
CA GLN A 123 7.21 9.56 -11.69
C GLN A 123 6.80 11.00 -11.37
N GLY A 124 5.49 11.25 -11.26
CA GLY A 124 4.93 12.56 -10.93
C GLY A 124 4.43 12.58 -9.51
N ASN A 125 3.10 12.55 -9.35
CA ASN A 125 2.44 12.83 -8.08
C ASN A 125 1.66 11.63 -7.55
N VAL A 126 1.60 11.52 -6.23
CA VAL A 126 0.58 10.77 -5.51
C VAL A 126 -0.32 11.77 -4.79
N HIS A 127 -1.62 11.81 -5.13
CA HIS A 127 -2.59 12.71 -4.51
C HIS A 127 -3.59 11.93 -3.67
N ILE A 128 -3.69 12.26 -2.38
CA ILE A 128 -4.62 11.62 -1.43
C ILE A 128 -5.54 12.69 -0.86
N GLN A 129 -6.78 12.73 -1.33
CA GLN A 129 -7.80 13.67 -0.89
C GLN A 129 -8.97 12.93 -0.25
N THR A 130 -9.22 13.22 1.03
CA THR A 130 -10.23 12.58 1.87
C THR A 130 -10.65 13.54 2.98
N GLN A 131 -11.78 13.27 3.62
CA GLN A 131 -12.18 14.01 4.82
C GLN A 131 -11.29 13.68 6.02
N ASN A 132 -10.88 12.41 6.14
CA ASN A 132 -10.05 11.92 7.24
C ASN A 132 -8.97 10.98 6.70
N ALA A 133 -7.72 11.18 7.14
CA ALA A 133 -6.59 10.30 6.86
C ALA A 133 -5.95 9.87 8.18
N THR A 134 -5.56 8.60 8.29
CA THR A 134 -4.91 8.06 9.50
C THR A 134 -3.83 7.07 9.09
N VAL A 135 -2.64 7.25 9.66
CA VAL A 135 -1.50 6.34 9.48
C VAL A 135 -1.14 5.76 10.84
N LYS A 136 -1.23 4.44 10.99
CA LYS A 136 -0.87 3.72 12.22
C LYS A 136 0.31 2.81 11.91
N ALA A 137 1.49 3.18 12.40
CA ALA A 137 2.69 2.36 12.34
C ALA A 137 3.10 1.94 13.76
N SER A 138 3.31 0.63 13.98
CA SER A 138 3.66 0.10 15.31
C SER A 138 5.13 0.29 15.68
N LYS A 139 5.99 0.56 14.69
CA LYS A 139 7.43 0.76 14.88
C LYS A 139 7.85 2.21 14.62
N GLN A 140 7.68 2.68 13.38
CA GLN A 140 8.11 4.00 12.94
C GLN A 140 7.29 4.46 11.73
N LEU A 141 7.01 5.76 11.66
CA LEU A 141 6.63 6.45 10.44
C LEU A 141 7.82 7.30 9.98
N THR A 142 8.26 7.14 8.75
CA THR A 142 9.34 7.93 8.14
C THR A 142 8.75 8.80 7.04
N LEU A 143 9.04 10.11 7.11
CA LEU A 143 8.75 11.08 6.07
C LEU A 143 10.09 11.54 5.50
N ASP A 144 10.55 10.87 4.45
CA ASP A 144 11.83 11.14 3.80
C ASP A 144 11.59 12.00 2.56
N SER A 145 11.65 13.31 2.74
CA SER A 145 11.52 14.30 1.67
C SER A 145 12.45 15.48 1.94
N PRO A 146 12.93 16.20 0.89
CA PRO A 146 13.70 17.43 1.08
C PRO A 146 12.96 18.47 1.93
N ASP A 147 11.64 18.62 1.69
CA ASP A 147 10.76 19.51 2.43
C ASP A 147 9.48 18.79 2.86
N THR A 148 9.02 19.06 4.08
CA THR A 148 7.71 18.64 4.60
C THR A 148 6.89 19.87 4.97
N LEU A 149 5.80 20.13 4.25
CA LEU A 149 4.88 21.24 4.52
C LEU A 149 3.64 20.75 5.26
N THR A 150 3.41 21.27 6.47
CA THR A 150 2.13 21.12 7.18
C THR A 150 1.43 22.48 7.19
N THR A 151 0.31 22.60 6.48
CA THR A 151 -0.43 23.87 6.34
C THR A 151 -1.39 24.14 7.50
N GLY A 152 -1.76 23.09 8.23
CA GLY A 152 -2.57 23.18 9.45
C GLY A 152 -1.73 23.15 10.73
N ASN A 153 -2.42 23.04 11.86
CA ASN A 153 -1.75 22.86 13.15
C ASN A 153 -1.06 21.49 13.21
N LEU A 154 0.18 21.46 13.70
CA LEU A 154 0.90 20.23 14.01
C LEU A 154 0.92 20.02 15.53
N THR A 155 0.38 18.89 16.00
CA THR A 155 0.46 18.50 17.41
C THR A 155 1.37 17.29 17.56
N VAL A 156 2.43 17.42 18.35
CA VAL A 156 3.33 16.32 18.73
C VAL A 156 3.10 16.04 20.21
N GLN A 157 2.50 14.89 20.53
CA GLN A 157 2.15 14.54 21.92
C GLN A 157 3.37 14.08 22.74
N LYS A 158 4.41 13.59 22.07
CA LYS A 158 5.67 13.17 22.69
C LYS A 158 6.76 14.21 22.39
N GLN A 159 8.02 13.85 22.57
CA GLN A 159 9.15 14.72 22.24
C GLN A 159 9.17 15.08 20.75
N LEU A 160 9.37 16.37 20.46
CA LEU A 160 9.79 16.88 19.16
C LEU A 160 11.30 17.12 19.20
N THR A 161 12.04 16.45 18.31
CA THR A 161 13.49 16.65 18.14
C THR A 161 13.73 17.32 16.79
N TYR A 162 14.51 18.40 16.77
CA TYR A 162 14.91 19.12 15.57
C TYR A 162 16.43 19.38 15.61
N LEU A 163 17.10 19.25 14.47
CA LEU A 163 18.56 19.39 14.38
C LEU A 163 18.98 20.61 13.55
N GLY A 164 18.15 21.04 12.60
CA GLY A 164 18.39 22.22 11.76
C GLY A 164 18.01 23.55 12.41
N GLY A 165 17.73 23.56 13.72
CA GLY A 165 17.18 24.71 14.42
C GLY A 165 15.66 24.88 14.23
N MET A 166 15.14 26.00 14.71
CA MET A 166 13.72 26.34 14.67
C MET A 166 13.57 27.82 14.34
N SER A 167 12.78 28.14 13.32
CA SER A 167 12.35 29.50 12.97
C SER A 167 10.84 29.54 13.02
N GLY A 168 10.28 30.55 13.70
CA GLY A 168 8.84 30.66 13.92
C GLY A 168 8.38 32.11 13.97
N SER A 169 7.15 32.34 13.54
CA SER A 169 6.45 33.62 13.69
C SER A 169 5.14 33.36 14.41
N GLY A 170 4.80 34.20 15.38
CA GLY A 170 3.57 34.05 16.17
C GLY A 170 2.31 34.50 15.46
N GLY A 171 2.43 35.04 14.24
CA GLY A 171 1.31 35.68 13.54
C GLY A 171 0.72 36.80 14.38
N LYS A 172 -0.47 36.59 14.95
CA LYS A 172 -1.13 37.55 15.85
C LYS A 172 -0.71 37.44 17.32
N GLY A 173 0.02 36.38 17.71
CA GLY A 173 0.40 36.08 19.09
C GLY A 173 1.90 35.89 19.28
N ALA A 174 2.28 35.26 20.39
CA ALA A 174 3.68 34.89 20.65
C ALA A 174 4.17 33.83 19.66
N ALA A 175 5.42 33.95 19.20
CA ALA A 175 6.04 32.95 18.31
C ALA A 175 6.22 31.59 18.99
N ALA A 176 6.40 31.59 20.31
CA ALA A 176 6.40 30.40 21.15
C ALA A 176 5.82 30.74 22.54
N THR A 177 5.08 29.81 23.12
CA THR A 177 4.67 29.84 24.53
C THR A 177 5.04 28.49 25.12
N ILE A 178 5.93 28.50 26.10
CA ILE A 178 6.47 27.29 26.74
C ILE A 178 5.98 27.30 28.17
N ASN A 179 5.17 26.29 28.53
CA ASN A 179 4.73 26.09 29.90
C ASN A 179 5.64 25.03 30.54
N GLY A 180 6.65 25.52 31.26
CA GLY A 180 7.71 24.70 31.84
C GLY A 180 9.07 25.36 31.66
N ASP A 181 10.11 24.65 32.10
CA ASP A 181 11.47 25.17 32.07
C ASP A 181 12.09 25.05 30.67
N ILE A 182 12.94 26.01 30.36
CA ILE A 182 13.83 25.97 29.19
C ILE A 182 15.25 25.78 29.71
N LYS A 183 15.91 24.71 29.30
CA LYS A 183 17.34 24.49 29.56
C LYS A 183 18.12 24.63 28.26
N ALA A 184 18.93 25.66 28.17
CA ALA A 184 19.87 25.87 27.07
C ALA A 184 21.30 25.58 27.55
N SER A 185 22.15 25.05 26.68
CA SER A 185 23.59 24.85 26.93
C SER A 185 24.44 26.05 26.51
N GLY A 186 23.82 27.04 25.89
CA GLY A 186 24.42 28.31 25.56
C GLY A 186 23.42 29.43 25.76
N ASP A 187 23.84 30.63 25.39
CA ASP A 187 23.10 31.85 25.69
C ASP A 187 21.71 31.91 25.05
N ILE A 188 20.78 32.52 25.78
CA ILE A 188 19.45 32.88 25.29
C ILE A 188 19.44 34.39 25.09
N GLN A 189 19.21 34.84 23.86
CA GLN A 189 19.21 36.26 23.51
C GLN A 189 17.82 36.77 23.12
N ALA A 190 17.47 37.94 23.63
CA ALA A 190 16.31 38.73 23.21
C ALA A 190 16.79 40.05 22.59
N GLY A 191 16.87 40.10 21.26
CA GLY A 191 17.56 41.19 20.57
C GLY A 191 19.05 41.18 20.92
N ASN A 192 19.56 42.29 21.46
CA ASN A 192 20.96 42.41 21.90
C ASN A 192 21.17 42.07 23.39
N VAL A 193 20.13 41.59 24.09
CA VAL A 193 20.20 41.25 25.51
C VAL A 193 20.50 39.76 25.67
N SER A 194 21.66 39.46 26.27
CA SER A 194 22.16 38.12 26.58
C SER A 194 21.74 37.69 27.99
N LEU A 195 21.18 36.48 28.13
CA LEU A 195 20.86 35.95 29.44
C LEU A 195 22.14 35.69 30.26
N GLU A 196 23.21 35.20 29.64
CA GLU A 196 24.48 34.88 30.32
C GLU A 196 25.39 36.10 30.55
N ASN A 197 25.28 37.16 29.75
CA ASN A 197 26.27 38.25 29.74
C ASN A 197 25.70 39.64 30.03
N HIS A 198 24.38 39.81 30.23
CA HIS A 198 23.82 41.13 30.49
C HIS A 198 24.41 41.77 31.76
N GLN A 199 24.52 43.09 31.74
CA GLN A 199 24.96 43.91 32.87
C GLN A 199 24.00 45.07 33.03
N HIS A 200 23.87 45.56 34.27
CA HIS A 200 23.13 46.79 34.56
C HIS A 200 24.12 47.94 34.74
N SER A 201 23.83 49.12 34.19
CA SER A 201 24.74 50.26 34.16
C SER A 201 24.94 50.99 35.50
N ASN A 202 24.02 50.81 36.46
CA ASN A 202 24.01 51.53 37.74
C ASN A 202 24.23 50.60 38.94
N GLY A 203 25.37 49.90 38.97
CA GLY A 203 25.80 49.08 40.11
C GLY A 203 26.49 49.90 41.22
N HIS A 204 27.28 49.23 42.07
CA HIS A 204 28.05 49.87 43.15
C HIS A 204 28.98 50.96 42.59
N ASP A 205 29.03 52.13 43.25
CA ASP A 205 29.75 53.33 42.80
C ASP A 205 29.43 53.77 41.36
N SER A 206 28.20 53.55 40.89
CA SER A 206 27.76 53.89 39.52
C SER A 206 28.55 53.19 38.41
N LYS A 207 29.18 52.04 38.72
CA LYS A 207 29.84 51.18 37.73
C LYS A 207 28.87 50.08 37.24
N PRO A 208 29.08 49.49 36.06
CA PRO A 208 28.30 48.33 35.63
C PRO A 208 28.36 47.18 36.64
N THR A 209 27.28 46.42 36.76
CA THR A 209 27.27 45.18 37.55
C THR A 209 28.17 44.11 36.92
N GLY A 210 28.53 43.09 37.70
CA GLY A 210 29.06 41.84 37.15
C GLY A 210 28.02 41.11 36.28
N LYS A 211 28.46 40.05 35.59
CA LYS A 211 27.56 39.13 34.86
C LYS A 211 26.70 38.33 35.85
N PRO A 212 25.54 37.78 35.42
CA PRO A 212 24.81 36.79 36.19
C PRO A 212 25.72 35.63 36.64
N ILE A 213 25.44 35.10 37.84
CA ILE A 213 26.16 33.97 38.44
C ILE A 213 25.40 32.68 38.14
#